data_AF-A0A2E9CXN7-F1
#
_entry.id   AF-A0A2E9CXN7-F1
#
_cell.length_a   1.000
_cell.length_b   1.000
_cell.length_c   1.000
_cell.angle_alpha   90.00
_cell.angle_beta   90.00
_cell.angle_gamma   90.00
#
_symmetry.space_group_name_H-M   'P 1'
#
loop_
_entity.id
_entity.type
_entity.pdbx_description
1 polymer ?
#
loop_
_entity_poly.entity_id
_entity_poly.type
_entity_poly.pdbx_seq_one_letter_code
_entity_poly.pdbx_strand_id
1 'polypeptide(L)' 'VVDIAKDGKSIKSVIHMPTGLTKRFRGLRLGPDGALYAAVDEGEIYKITATAK' A
#
# COMPACT_ATOMS: atom_id res chain seq x y z
N VAL A 1 3.02 -0.99 -4.12
CA VAL A 1 1.91 -1.97 -4.26
C VAL A 1 2.22 -2.86 -5.46
N VAL A 2 1.92 -4.15 -5.41
CA VAL A 2 2.18 -5.08 -6.52
C VAL A 2 0.87 -5.58 -7.11
N ASP A 3 0.81 -5.66 -8.43
CA ASP A 3 -0.23 -6.40 -9.16
C ASP A 3 0.29 -7.83 -9.36
N ILE A 4 -0.46 -8.81 -8.86
CA ILE A 4 -0.06 -10.22 -8.94
C ILE A 4 -0.64 -10.81 -10.22
N ALA A 5 0.16 -11.57 -10.96
CA ALA A 5 -0.31 -12.26 -12.16
C ALA A 5 -1.46 -13.21 -11.84
N LYS A 6 -2.30 -13.51 -12.84
CA LYS A 6 -3.52 -14.31 -12.67
C LYS A 6 -3.27 -15.70 -12.10
N ASP A 7 -2.07 -16.24 -12.28
CA ASP A 7 -1.64 -17.54 -11.76
C ASP A 7 -1.18 -17.51 -10.29
N GLY A 8 -1.05 -16.32 -9.69
CA GLY A 8 -0.57 -16.13 -8.31
C GLY A 8 0.92 -16.40 -8.11
N LYS A 9 1.68 -16.68 -9.17
CA LYS A 9 3.08 -17.15 -9.08
C LYS A 9 4.10 -16.10 -9.45
N SER A 10 3.67 -14.99 -10.06
CA SER A 10 4.57 -13.93 -10.49
C SER A 10 4.00 -12.54 -10.22
N ILE A 11 4.89 -11.55 -10.13
CA ILE A 11 4.52 -10.14 -10.07
C ILE A 11 4.29 -9.67 -11.50
N LYS A 12 3.08 -9.19 -11.79
CA LYS A 12 2.71 -8.62 -13.09
C LYS A 12 3.21 -7.19 -13.23
N SER A 13 3.07 -6.36 -12.19
CA SER A 13 3.60 -5.00 -12.18
C SER A 13 3.85 -4.48 -10.77
N VAL A 14 4.70 -3.44 -10.68
CA VAL A 14 5.00 -2.73 -9.43
C VAL A 14 4.55 -1.29 -9.54
N ILE A 15 3.69 -0.86 -8.62
CA ILE A 15 3.22 0.51 -8.48
C ILE A 15 4.01 1.18 -7.36
N HIS A 16 4.76 2.22 -7.72
CA HIS A 16 5.42 3.12 -6.77
C HIS A 16 4.43 4.19 -6.33
N MET A 17 4.12 4.22 -5.03
CA MET A 17 3.19 5.20 -4.47
C MET A 17 3.99 6.31 -3.78
N PRO A 18 3.99 7.54 -4.29
CA PRO A 18 4.56 8.67 -3.58
C PRO A 18 3.61 9.05 -2.44
N THR A 19 3.92 8.60 -1.23
CA THR A 19 3.07 8.82 -0.05
C THR A 19 3.33 10.16 0.64
N GLY A 20 4.52 10.75 0.43
CA GLY A 20 4.99 11.91 1.21
C GLY A 20 5.24 11.61 2.69
N LEU A 21 5.09 10.34 3.11
CA LEU A 21 5.28 9.91 4.49
C LEU A 21 6.76 9.65 4.74
N THR A 22 7.29 10.25 5.80
CA THR A 22 8.67 10.07 6.27
C THR A 22 8.79 9.11 7.44
N LYS A 23 7.66 8.76 8.07
CA LYS A 23 7.59 7.85 9.22
C LYS A 23 7.80 6.40 8.82
N ARG A 24 8.32 5.61 9.76
CA ARG A 24 8.60 4.18 9.54
C ARG A 24 7.33 3.35 9.60
N PHE A 25 7.07 2.58 8.54
CA PHE A 25 5.94 1.64 8.50
C PHE A 25 6.21 0.38 9.31
N ARG A 26 5.22 -0.07 10.08
CA ARG A 26 5.24 -1.32 10.85
C ARG A 26 4.23 -2.36 10.40
N GLY A 27 3.10 -1.91 9.88
CA GLY A 27 2.05 -2.78 9.37
C GLY A 27 1.45 -2.22 8.11
N LEU A 28 1.13 -3.11 7.18
CA LEU A 28 0.41 -2.78 5.94
C LEU A 28 -0.80 -3.71 5.80
N ARG A 29 -1.96 -3.16 5.44
CA ARG A 29 -3.19 -3.93 5.21
C ARG A 29 -3.95 -3.33 4.03
N LEU A 30 -4.35 -4.17 3.08
CA LEU A 30 -5.35 -3.78 2.09
C LEU A 30 -6.74 -3.83 2.74
N GLY A 31 -7.43 -2.69 2.75
CA GLY A 31 -8.79 -2.57 3.27
C GLY A 31 -9.84 -3.13 2.30
N PRO A 32 -11.05 -3.45 2.79
CA PRO A 32 -12.16 -3.90 1.94
C PRO A 32 -12.66 -2.81 0.97
N ASP A 33 -12.30 -1.55 1.24
CA ASP A 33 -12.56 -0.39 0.39
C ASP A 33 -11.48 -0.18 -0.70
N GLY A 34 -10.51 -1.09 -0.80
CA GLY A 34 -9.43 -1.03 -1.79
C GLY A 34 -8.30 -0.05 -1.45
N ALA A 35 -8.34 0.61 -0.29
CA ALA A 35 -7.26 1.48 0.15
C ALA A 35 -6.16 0.70 0.89
N LEU A 36 -4.92 1.19 0.82
CA LEU A 36 -3.81 0.66 1.60
C LEU A 36 -3.74 1.39 2.95
N TYR A 37 -3.81 0.65 4.04
CA TYR A 37 -3.66 1.18 5.39
C TYR A 37 -2.26 0.90 5.92
N ALA A 38 -1.62 1.90 6.52
CA ALA A 38 -0.28 1.80 7.09
C ALA A 38 -0.29 2.21 8.56
N ALA A 39 0.20 1.34 9.44
CA ALA A 39 0.52 1.68 10.84
C ALA A 39 1.98 2.10 10.94
N VAL A 40 2.25 3.18 11.69
CA VAL A 40 3.62 3.69 11.92
C VAL A 40 4.06 3.48 13.37
N ASP A 41 5.37 3.63 13.63
CA ASP A 41 5.95 3.48 14.97
C ASP A 41 5.30 4.39 16.02
N GLU A 42 4.87 5.59 15.60
CA GLU A 42 4.28 6.60 16.47
C GLU A 42 2.79 6.33 16.79
N GLY A 43 2.22 5.26 16.23
CA GLY A 43 0.88 4.78 16.57
C GLY A 43 -0.24 5.28 15.67
N GLU A 44 0.03 6.16 14.69
CA GLU A 44 -1.00 6.56 13.72
C GLU A 44 -1.29 5.47 12.68
N ILE A 45 -2.51 5.53 12.14
CA ILE A 45 -2.94 4.72 11.01
C ILE A 45 -3.26 5.65 9.85
N TYR A 46 -2.47 5.56 8.78
CA TYR A 46 -2.67 6.30 7.54
C TYR A 46 -3.52 5.51 6.55
N LYS A 47 -4.46 6.18 5.90
CA LYS A 47 -5.16 5.68 4.71
C LYS A 47 -4.45 6.21 3.46
N ILE A 48 -3.90 5.32 2.65
CA ILE A 48 -3.16 5.63 1.42
C ILE A 48 -4.02 5.19 0.23
N THR A 49 -4.49 6.15 -0.55
CA THR A 49 -5.27 5.91 -1.77
C THR A 49 -4.45 6.27 -3.00
N ALA A 50 -4.45 5.38 -4.00
CA ALA A 50 -3.93 5.71 -5.32
C ALA A 50 -5.01 6.52 -6.05
N THR A 51 -4.79 7.79 -6.31
CA THR A 51 -5.50 8.46 -7.41
C THR A 51 -4.73 8.17 -8.69
N ALA A 52 -5.36 7.44 -9.61
CA ALA A 52 -4.88 7.36 -10.98
C ALA A 52 -4.87 8.80 -11.54
N LYS A 53 -3.76 9.20 -12.14
CA LYS A 53 -3.72 10.39 -12.98
C LYS A 53 -3.97 9.96 -14.42
#